data_AF-A0A261FC35-F1
#
_entry.id   AF-A0A261FC35-F1
#
_cell.length_a   1.000
_cell.length_b   1.000
_cell.length_c   1.000
_cell.angle_alpha   90.00
_cell.angle_beta   90.00
_cell.angle_gamma   90.00
#
_symmetry.space_group_name_H-M   'P 1'
#
loop_
_entity.id
_entity.type
_entity.pdbx_description
1 polymer ?
#
loop_
_entity_poly.entity_id
_entity_poly.type
_entity_poly.pdbx_seq_one_letter_code
_entity_poly.pdbx_strand_id
1 'polypeptide(L)'
;MADNSTAECGNPTVGHNDHHDDVATFPGADALLHELARSEFPVSDDVIERLRGIYDHLADVSPDDPEFERYLREDVIEHGTFTRAEAIDISDSVLDVSARHKNDPALLVPFFIAFEWFHRCEFDSDQRLLYWRRFVPLLRPCLGGFSLYQYALSMFCLYGGDEQGAEAAARRALDTAPDHIGFLNTYTEQILDRVEHELISSGRQMPDEDDRQSLERLLDDFEKRPRDGWHPIFHVSYGRILACLGRYGEAQSEFSQAVDLENARYNAWSESSDAAQTTTIKGSTYVTEMNEIFDARNTCNMLSNMRSLSAVIDDAQDAQRARARELDDKMDELGRRFDNERIDMLEFIGFFAGIISFVIASIQLGDGLSFPTRALMVLIVMGSLLVAFGAFSMLLESGRDVDPKNPKQGRMFGVRTGLIAVIVIGLVVIVTAMLMYLVIR
;
A
#
# COMPACT_ATOMS: atom_id res chain seq x y z
N MET A 1 66.37 8.28 -22.48
CA MET A 1 67.10 9.20 -21.60
C MET A 1 66.08 9.66 -20.56
N ALA A 2 65.79 8.82 -19.56
CA ALA A 2 66.58 8.60 -18.34
C ALA A 2 66.79 9.92 -17.58
N ASP A 3 65.94 10.16 -16.58
CA ASP A 3 66.43 10.57 -15.26
C ASP A 3 65.43 10.18 -14.16
N ASN A 4 65.91 9.30 -13.29
CA ASN A 4 65.26 8.78 -12.09
C ASN A 4 65.75 9.65 -10.91
N SER A 5 64.83 10.31 -10.21
CA SER A 5 65.09 10.95 -8.93
C SER A 5 64.28 10.22 -7.87
N THR A 6 64.99 9.38 -7.10
CA THR A 6 64.51 8.70 -5.91
C THR A 6 64.49 9.69 -4.73
N ALA A 7 63.31 10.00 -4.22
CA ALA A 7 63.12 10.72 -2.97
C ALA A 7 62.79 9.74 -1.84
N GLU A 8 63.57 9.84 -0.76
CA GLU A 8 63.53 9.01 0.43
C GLU A 8 62.21 9.17 1.21
N CYS A 9 61.58 8.04 1.56
CA CYS A 9 60.48 7.97 2.52
C CYS A 9 61.01 8.17 3.95
N GLY A 10 60.78 9.35 4.51
CA GLY A 10 60.85 9.58 5.96
C GLY A 10 59.56 9.11 6.63
N ASN A 11 59.65 8.11 7.52
CA ASN A 11 58.56 7.72 8.41
C ASN A 11 58.26 8.86 9.41
N PRO A 12 57.02 9.35 9.52
CA PRO A 12 56.62 10.15 10.65
C PRO A 12 56.41 9.22 11.86
N THR A 13 57.28 9.38 12.86
CA THR A 13 57.06 8.85 14.21
C THR A 13 55.73 9.39 14.73
N VAL A 14 54.74 8.51 14.85
CA VAL A 14 53.49 8.74 15.56
C VAL A 14 53.82 8.94 17.04
N GLY A 15 53.87 10.19 17.47
CA GLY A 15 53.84 10.54 18.88
C GLY A 15 52.41 10.30 19.39
N HIS A 16 52.21 9.22 20.16
CA HIS A 16 51.09 9.12 21.08
C HIS A 16 51.27 10.20 22.15
N ASN A 17 50.61 11.34 21.94
CA ASN A 17 50.33 12.29 23.01
C ASN A 17 48.96 11.94 23.58
N ASP A 18 48.92 10.94 24.46
CA ASP A 18 47.79 10.73 25.37
C ASP A 18 47.88 11.77 26.50
N HIS A 19 47.53 13.00 26.16
CA HIS A 19 46.98 13.95 27.12
C HIS A 19 45.52 14.14 26.72
N HIS A 20 44.67 13.24 27.22
CA HIS A 20 43.26 13.57 27.45
C HIS A 20 43.25 14.68 28.51
N ASP A 21 43.37 15.92 28.06
CA ASP A 21 42.77 17.03 28.80
C ASP A 21 41.27 16.70 28.82
N ASP A 22 40.73 16.39 30.00
CA ASP A 22 39.29 16.24 30.25
C ASP A 22 38.61 17.58 29.93
N VAL A 23 38.34 17.82 28.65
CA VAL A 23 37.54 18.95 28.20
C VAL A 23 36.10 18.61 28.55
N ALA A 24 35.65 19.08 29.72
CA ALA A 24 34.25 18.98 30.11
C ALA A 24 33.35 19.43 28.94
N THR A 25 32.30 18.66 28.66
CA THR A 25 31.37 18.91 27.53
C THR A 25 30.72 20.29 27.63
N PHE A 26 30.60 20.85 28.85
CA PHE A 26 29.99 22.15 29.13
C PHE A 26 30.92 23.07 29.92
N PRO A 27 32.01 23.59 29.32
CA PRO A 27 32.97 24.42 30.03
C PRO A 27 32.39 25.78 30.50
N GLY A 28 31.23 26.18 29.95
CA GLY A 28 30.48 27.39 30.30
C GLY A 28 29.35 27.19 31.31
N ALA A 29 29.13 25.97 31.82
CA ALA A 29 27.94 25.65 32.64
C ALA A 29 27.81 26.54 33.87
N ASP A 30 28.85 26.69 34.68
CA ASP A 30 28.81 27.52 35.90
C ASP A 30 28.55 29.00 35.59
N ALA A 31 29.15 29.52 34.52
CA ALA A 31 28.94 30.89 34.09
C ALA A 31 27.47 31.10 33.67
N LEU A 32 26.92 30.18 32.88
CA LEU A 32 25.52 30.21 32.45
C LEU A 32 24.57 30.11 33.64
N LEU A 33 24.78 29.16 34.56
CA LEU A 33 23.94 29.00 35.77
C LEU A 33 23.91 30.28 36.60
N HIS A 34 25.06 30.93 36.76
CA HIS A 34 25.15 32.20 37.46
C HIS A 34 24.42 33.35 36.74
N GLU A 35 24.41 33.34 35.40
CA GLU A 35 23.61 34.29 34.62
C GLU A 35 22.11 34.00 34.70
N LEU A 36 21.68 32.74 34.68
CA LEU A 36 20.27 32.34 34.84
C LEU A 36 19.72 32.78 36.21
N ALA A 37 20.53 32.68 37.27
CA ALA A 37 20.16 33.16 38.62
C ALA A 37 20.02 34.70 38.71
N ARG A 38 20.56 35.44 37.72
CA ARG A 38 20.63 36.92 37.70
C ARG A 38 19.93 37.53 36.50
N SER A 39 19.18 36.74 35.74
CA SER A 39 18.42 37.20 34.58
C SER A 39 17.31 38.16 35.01
N GLU A 40 16.64 38.79 34.04
CA GLU A 40 15.41 39.55 34.31
C GLU A 40 14.29 38.68 34.90
N PHE A 41 14.36 37.35 34.69
CA PHE A 41 13.39 36.34 35.12
C PHE A 41 14.09 35.25 35.95
N PRO A 42 14.67 35.61 37.12
CA PRO A 42 15.69 34.79 37.77
C PRO A 42 15.17 33.41 38.17
N VAL A 43 15.95 32.39 37.84
CA VAL A 43 15.74 31.02 38.29
C VAL A 43 16.10 30.89 39.77
N SER A 44 15.29 30.17 40.56
CA SER A 44 15.56 29.99 42.00
C SER A 44 16.83 29.20 42.27
N ASP A 45 17.47 29.44 43.41
CA ASP A 45 18.69 28.72 43.82
C ASP A 45 18.48 27.19 43.81
N ASP A 46 17.30 26.71 44.23
CA ASP A 46 16.96 25.28 44.23
C ASP A 46 16.88 24.68 42.81
N VAL A 47 16.46 25.47 41.81
CA VAL A 47 16.46 25.04 40.41
C VAL A 47 17.89 25.08 39.86
N ILE A 48 18.70 26.08 40.24
CA ILE A 48 20.12 26.16 39.85
C ILE A 48 20.92 24.97 40.37
N GLU A 49 20.72 24.57 41.63
CA GLU A 49 21.38 23.36 42.18
C GLU A 49 20.98 22.09 41.44
N ARG A 50 19.69 21.94 41.08
CA ARG A 50 19.23 20.81 40.25
C ARG A 50 19.84 20.81 38.86
N LEU A 51 19.89 21.99 38.20
CA LEU A 51 20.54 22.11 36.89
C LEU A 51 22.03 21.81 36.97
N ARG A 52 22.74 22.23 38.04
CA ARG A 52 24.14 21.87 38.25
C ARG A 52 24.33 20.35 38.33
N GLY A 53 23.50 19.66 39.11
CA GLY A 53 23.55 18.20 39.18
C GLY A 53 23.34 17.51 37.83
N ILE A 54 22.49 18.09 36.96
CA ILE A 54 22.28 17.61 35.59
C ILE A 54 23.53 17.83 34.72
N TYR A 55 24.17 19.00 34.80
CA TYR A 55 25.43 19.25 34.09
C TYR A 55 26.55 18.33 34.55
N ASP A 56 26.67 18.09 35.86
CA ASP A 56 27.68 17.20 36.41
C ASP A 56 27.48 15.76 35.88
N HIS A 57 26.23 15.32 35.74
CA HIS A 57 25.92 14.01 35.15
C HIS A 57 26.27 13.93 33.66
N LEU A 58 26.03 15.01 32.92
CA LEU A 58 26.24 15.08 31.47
C LEU A 58 27.63 15.58 31.08
N ALA A 59 28.54 15.77 32.04
CA ALA A 59 29.85 16.39 31.81
C ALA A 59 30.68 15.67 30.74
N ASP A 60 30.49 14.35 30.60
CA ASP A 60 31.23 13.48 29.67
C ASP A 60 30.33 12.93 28.53
N VAL A 61 29.09 13.39 28.42
CA VAL A 61 28.10 12.90 27.44
C VAL A 61 27.89 13.95 26.35
N SER A 62 28.23 13.60 25.10
CA SER A 62 28.02 14.49 23.95
C SER A 62 26.54 14.85 23.78
N PRO A 63 26.18 16.11 23.45
CA PRO A 63 24.79 16.48 23.14
C PRO A 63 24.20 15.74 21.94
N ASP A 64 25.05 15.16 21.09
CA ASP A 64 24.66 14.36 19.92
C ASP A 64 24.56 12.85 20.24
N ASP A 65 24.86 12.46 21.48
CA ASP A 65 24.72 11.07 21.94
C ASP A 65 23.26 10.78 22.37
N PRO A 66 22.65 9.67 21.94
CA PRO A 66 21.34 9.22 22.43
C PRO A 66 21.17 9.22 23.95
N GLU A 67 22.23 8.94 24.70
CA GLU A 67 22.20 8.94 26.16
C GLU A 67 21.86 10.32 26.72
N PHE A 68 22.29 11.40 26.06
CA PHE A 68 22.00 12.77 26.46
C PHE A 68 20.50 13.07 26.41
N GLU A 69 19.86 12.81 25.26
CA GLU A 69 18.41 12.99 25.09
C GLU A 69 17.64 12.09 26.06
N ARG A 70 18.05 10.82 26.16
CA ARG A 70 17.41 9.81 27.03
C ARG A 70 17.41 10.25 28.49
N TYR A 71 18.56 10.67 29.02
CA TYR A 71 18.67 11.11 30.41
C TYR A 71 17.77 12.32 30.69
N LEU A 72 17.81 13.35 29.84
CA LEU A 72 16.97 14.53 30.05
C LEU A 72 15.48 14.19 29.96
N ARG A 73 15.08 13.35 29.02
CA ARG A 73 13.67 12.98 28.84
C ARG A 73 13.16 12.05 29.93
N GLU A 74 13.83 10.92 30.15
CA GLU A 74 13.36 9.85 31.01
C GLU A 74 13.75 10.08 32.48
N ASP A 75 14.99 10.48 32.75
CA ASP A 75 15.51 10.56 34.12
C ASP A 75 15.25 11.93 34.77
N VAL A 76 15.08 12.99 33.98
CA VAL A 76 14.79 14.34 34.49
C VAL A 76 13.31 14.72 34.32
N ILE A 77 12.79 14.74 33.09
CA ILE A 77 11.42 15.23 32.84
C ILE A 77 10.35 14.27 33.37
N GLU A 78 10.42 12.97 33.04
CA GLU A 78 9.40 12.00 33.51
C GLU A 78 9.41 11.76 35.03
N HIS A 79 10.51 12.06 35.71
CA HIS A 79 10.59 12.00 37.17
C HIS A 79 10.02 13.25 37.85
N GLY A 80 9.55 14.23 37.08
CA GLY A 80 8.94 15.44 37.62
C GLY A 80 9.93 16.33 38.37
N THR A 81 11.20 16.33 37.95
CA THR A 81 12.25 17.14 38.58
C THR A 81 11.93 18.63 38.59
N PHE A 82 11.15 19.10 37.61
CA PHE A 82 10.72 20.49 37.48
C PHE A 82 9.19 20.63 37.44
N THR A 83 8.69 21.65 38.13
CA THR A 83 7.29 22.07 38.09
C THR A 83 7.03 22.98 36.89
N ARG A 84 5.75 23.22 36.60
CA ARG A 84 5.33 24.15 35.53
C ARG A 84 5.89 25.55 35.69
N ALA A 85 5.87 26.08 36.91
CA ALA A 85 6.38 27.42 37.19
C ALA A 85 7.88 27.49 36.92
N GLU A 86 8.63 26.47 37.37
CA GLU A 86 10.07 26.40 37.15
C GLU A 86 10.42 26.26 35.66
N ALA A 87 9.66 25.48 34.88
CA ALA A 87 9.87 25.37 33.44
C ALA A 87 9.63 26.70 32.69
N ILE A 88 8.64 27.49 33.14
CA ILE A 88 8.41 28.86 32.63
C ILE A 88 9.60 29.76 32.97
N ASP A 89 10.04 29.76 34.23
CA ASP A 89 11.16 30.60 34.69
C ASP A 89 12.46 30.25 33.95
N ILE A 90 12.74 28.95 33.74
CA ILE A 90 13.89 28.47 32.94
C ILE A 90 13.78 28.99 31.49
N SER A 91 12.60 28.86 30.87
CA SER A 91 12.37 29.30 29.48
C SER A 91 12.62 30.80 29.31
N ASP A 92 12.02 31.63 30.19
CA ASP A 92 12.16 33.08 30.15
C ASP A 92 13.62 33.52 30.46
N SER A 93 14.28 32.86 31.41
CA SER A 93 15.70 33.08 31.69
C SER A 93 16.62 32.73 30.52
N VAL A 94 16.40 31.57 29.89
CA VAL A 94 17.19 31.13 28.71
C VAL A 94 17.09 32.17 27.60
N LEU A 95 15.90 32.73 27.36
CA LEU A 95 15.72 33.79 26.37
C LEU A 95 16.53 35.05 26.71
N ASP A 96 16.50 35.52 27.96
CA ASP A 96 17.25 36.70 28.41
C ASP A 96 18.77 36.52 28.23
N VAL A 97 19.31 35.37 28.65
CA VAL A 97 20.77 35.13 28.64
C VAL A 97 21.30 34.70 27.27
N SER A 98 20.45 34.16 26.39
CA SER A 98 20.85 33.57 25.09
C SER A 98 21.68 34.49 24.20
N ALA A 99 21.44 35.81 24.25
CA ALA A 99 22.17 36.77 23.44
C ALA A 99 23.67 36.85 23.79
N ARG A 100 24.02 36.52 25.04
CA ARG A 100 25.40 36.48 25.58
C ARG A 100 26.06 35.12 25.35
N HIS A 101 25.26 34.06 25.22
CA HIS A 101 25.69 32.65 25.08
C HIS A 101 25.46 32.11 23.65
N LYS A 102 25.90 32.83 22.62
CA LYS A 102 25.74 32.39 21.22
C LYS A 102 26.63 31.20 20.91
N ASN A 103 26.05 30.12 20.41
CA ASN A 103 26.73 28.84 20.12
C ASN A 103 27.39 28.21 21.36
N ASP A 104 26.89 28.54 22.56
CA ASP A 104 27.35 27.91 23.79
C ASP A 104 26.57 26.62 24.02
N PRO A 105 27.21 25.43 24.00
CA PRO A 105 26.54 24.17 24.22
C PRO A 105 25.92 24.08 25.63
N ALA A 106 26.41 24.86 26.61
CA ALA A 106 25.80 24.90 27.93
C ALA A 106 24.32 25.32 27.84
N LEU A 107 23.97 26.23 26.92
CA LEU A 107 22.59 26.69 26.77
C LEU A 107 21.61 25.58 26.34
N LEU A 108 22.10 24.46 25.80
CA LEU A 108 21.28 23.34 25.34
C LEU A 108 20.51 22.65 26.46
N VAL A 109 21.14 22.42 27.63
CA VAL A 109 20.52 21.71 28.75
C VAL A 109 19.24 22.42 29.24
N PRO A 110 19.29 23.70 29.68
CA PRO A 110 18.10 24.40 30.14
C PRO A 110 17.11 24.67 29.00
N PHE A 111 17.59 24.87 27.77
CA PHE A 111 16.72 24.96 26.59
C PHE A 111 15.88 23.70 26.41
N PHE A 112 16.54 22.54 26.37
CA PHE A 112 15.92 21.27 26.09
C PHE A 112 15.00 20.81 27.23
N ILE A 113 15.40 21.04 28.48
CA ILE A 113 14.54 20.81 29.66
C ILE A 113 13.25 21.61 29.54
N ALA A 114 13.31 22.92 29.27
CA ALA A 114 12.11 23.73 29.12
C ALA A 114 11.26 23.27 27.95
N PHE A 115 11.88 22.99 26.80
CA PHE A 115 11.21 22.51 25.60
C PHE A 115 10.46 21.18 25.83
N GLU A 116 11.15 20.15 26.35
CA GLU A 116 10.61 18.82 26.60
C GLU A 116 9.56 18.83 27.71
N TRP A 117 9.72 19.68 28.73
CA TRP A 117 8.70 19.83 29.76
C TRP A 117 7.37 20.28 29.14
N PHE A 118 7.37 21.31 28.28
CA PHE A 118 6.15 21.72 27.57
C PHE A 118 5.68 20.65 26.56
N HIS A 119 6.60 19.93 25.93
CA HIS A 119 6.23 18.86 25.01
C HIS A 119 5.40 17.76 25.69
N ARG A 120 5.81 17.36 26.90
CA ARG A 120 5.28 16.16 27.57
C ARG A 120 4.29 16.46 28.69
N CYS A 121 4.45 17.58 29.39
CA CYS A 121 3.62 17.91 30.55
C CYS A 121 2.50 18.91 30.25
N GLU A 122 2.58 19.70 29.16
CA GLU A 122 1.51 20.61 28.76
C GLU A 122 0.62 19.93 27.70
N PHE A 123 -0.52 19.38 28.13
CA PHE A 123 -1.47 18.69 27.25
C PHE A 123 -2.30 19.64 26.38
N ASP A 124 -2.38 20.93 26.75
CA ASP A 124 -3.04 21.95 25.92
C ASP A 124 -2.11 22.35 24.76
N SER A 125 -2.45 21.88 23.55
CA SER A 125 -1.69 22.14 22.32
C SER A 125 -1.53 23.62 22.01
N ASP A 126 -2.55 24.44 22.31
CA ASP A 126 -2.53 25.87 22.03
C ASP A 126 -1.58 26.59 22.98
N GLN A 127 -1.58 26.21 24.26
CA GLN A 127 -0.63 26.75 25.24
C GLN A 127 0.80 26.33 24.92
N ARG A 128 1.02 25.05 24.58
CA ARG A 128 2.34 24.54 24.17
C ARG A 128 2.89 25.33 22.99
N LEU A 129 2.10 25.51 21.94
CA LEU A 129 2.49 26.29 20.75
C LEU A 129 2.72 27.77 21.07
N LEU A 130 1.96 28.36 21.99
CA LEU A 130 2.16 29.74 22.41
C LEU A 130 3.54 29.94 23.02
N TYR A 131 3.97 29.03 23.91
CA TYR A 131 5.31 29.07 24.50
C TYR A 131 6.39 28.82 23.45
N TRP A 132 6.26 27.77 22.64
CA TRP A 132 7.25 27.46 21.61
C TRP A 132 7.40 28.54 20.55
N ARG A 133 6.31 29.21 20.14
CA ARG A 133 6.34 30.31 19.16
C ARG A 133 7.19 31.48 19.65
N ARG A 134 7.19 31.74 20.97
CA ARG A 134 8.07 32.74 21.58
C ARG A 134 9.50 32.22 21.72
N PHE A 135 9.66 30.94 22.03
CA PHE A 135 10.92 30.36 22.49
C PHE A 135 11.82 29.83 21.36
N VAL A 136 11.32 28.91 20.54
CA VAL A 136 12.11 28.14 19.56
C VAL A 136 12.68 29.02 18.44
N PRO A 137 11.92 29.94 17.80
CA PRO A 137 12.47 30.77 16.73
C PRO A 137 13.54 31.76 17.21
N LEU A 138 13.40 32.28 18.44
CA LEU A 138 14.33 33.27 18.99
C LEU A 138 15.70 32.66 19.33
N LEU A 139 15.76 31.37 19.63
CA LEU A 139 17.00 30.67 19.93
C LEU A 139 17.73 30.16 18.69
N ARG A 140 17.14 30.26 17.49
CA ARG A 140 17.78 29.86 16.23
C ARG A 140 19.17 30.46 16.02
N PRO A 141 19.43 31.76 16.27
CA PRO A 141 20.75 32.36 16.07
C PRO A 141 21.80 31.87 17.06
N CYS A 142 21.38 31.25 18.18
CA CYS A 142 22.25 30.79 19.25
C CYS A 142 22.47 29.28 19.22
N LEU A 143 21.43 28.51 18.89
CA LEU A 143 21.42 27.05 18.97
C LEU A 143 21.19 26.35 17.63
N GLY A 144 21.03 27.10 16.54
CA GLY A 144 20.66 26.56 15.22
C GLY A 144 21.62 25.53 14.64
N GLY A 145 22.86 25.44 15.14
CA GLY A 145 23.84 24.44 14.72
C GLY A 145 23.73 23.09 15.44
N PHE A 146 22.95 22.97 16.50
CA PHE A 146 22.88 21.76 17.32
C PHE A 146 21.71 20.86 16.92
N SER A 147 21.95 19.55 16.96
CA SER A 147 20.98 18.52 16.57
C SER A 147 19.69 18.56 17.42
N LEU A 148 19.82 18.67 18.75
CA LEU A 148 18.69 18.80 19.68
C LEU A 148 17.80 20.02 19.39
N TYR A 149 18.40 21.14 18.97
CA TYR A 149 17.61 22.30 18.53
C TYR A 149 16.87 22.00 17.23
N GLN A 150 17.50 21.32 16.27
CA GLN A 150 16.84 20.93 15.02
C GLN A 150 15.68 19.95 15.28
N TYR A 151 15.83 19.04 16.25
CA TYR A 151 14.75 18.19 16.74
C TYR A 151 13.61 19.01 17.39
N ALA A 152 13.94 19.95 18.29
CA ALA A 152 12.92 20.82 18.88
C ALA A 152 12.18 21.67 17.82
N LEU A 153 12.92 22.13 16.81
CA LEU A 153 12.38 22.86 15.66
C LEU A 153 11.46 21.97 14.81
N SER A 154 11.79 20.71 14.60
CA SER A 154 10.93 19.80 13.83
C SER A 154 9.59 19.59 14.51
N MET A 155 9.59 19.38 15.82
CA MET A 155 8.36 19.27 16.61
C MET A 155 7.56 20.58 16.58
N PHE A 156 8.21 21.74 16.76
CA PHE A 156 7.53 23.03 16.64
C PHE A 156 6.83 23.22 15.29
N CYS A 157 7.52 22.90 14.18
CA CYS A 157 6.95 22.96 12.84
C CYS A 157 5.79 21.98 12.68
N LEU A 158 5.93 20.74 13.15
CA LEU A 158 4.90 19.70 13.07
C LEU A 158 3.60 20.15 13.75
N TYR A 159 3.68 20.54 15.02
CA TYR A 159 2.50 21.03 15.75
C TYR A 159 1.98 22.37 15.19
N GLY A 160 2.83 23.14 14.53
CA GLY A 160 2.45 24.37 13.82
C GLY A 160 1.75 24.14 12.48
N GLY A 161 1.69 22.90 11.99
CA GLY A 161 1.13 22.53 10.68
C GLY A 161 2.06 22.80 9.49
N ASP A 162 3.36 23.00 9.74
CA ASP A 162 4.40 23.14 8.71
C ASP A 162 5.15 21.82 8.52
N GLU A 163 4.50 20.86 7.84
CA GLU A 163 5.03 19.50 7.62
C GLU A 163 6.38 19.52 6.90
N GLN A 164 6.56 20.40 5.90
CA GLN A 164 7.82 20.52 5.15
C GLN A 164 8.94 21.07 6.04
N GLY A 165 8.64 22.06 6.88
CA GLY A 165 9.59 22.57 7.87
C GLY A 165 9.97 21.51 8.90
N ALA A 166 9.01 20.69 9.32
CA ALA A 166 9.21 19.60 10.27
C ALA A 166 10.15 18.53 9.70
N GLU A 167 9.87 18.04 8.49
CA GLU A 167 10.71 17.06 7.79
C GLU A 167 12.14 17.61 7.58
N ALA A 168 12.26 18.84 7.09
CA ALA A 168 13.57 19.45 6.83
C ALA A 168 14.41 19.65 8.11
N ALA A 169 13.78 19.98 9.23
CA ALA A 169 14.45 20.14 10.52
C ALA A 169 14.83 18.77 11.12
N ALA A 170 13.94 17.77 11.06
CA ALA A 170 14.23 16.42 11.54
C ALA A 170 15.39 15.79 10.76
N ARG A 171 15.40 15.99 9.44
CA ARG A 171 16.51 15.55 8.59
C ARG A 171 17.84 16.22 8.97
N ARG A 172 17.85 17.52 9.27
CA ARG A 172 19.09 18.20 9.71
C ARG A 172 19.58 17.70 11.06
N ALA A 173 18.67 17.37 11.99
CA ALA A 173 19.05 16.75 13.26
C ALA A 173 19.77 15.41 13.00
N LEU A 174 19.19 14.56 12.14
CA LEU A 174 19.78 13.28 11.75
C LEU A 174 21.09 13.44 10.96
N ASP A 175 21.19 14.40 10.03
CA ASP A 175 22.42 14.67 9.27
C ASP A 175 23.56 15.13 10.20
N THR A 176 23.22 15.80 11.31
CA THR A 176 24.20 16.28 12.31
C THR A 176 24.65 15.13 13.22
N ALA A 177 23.72 14.27 13.64
CA ALA A 177 23.98 13.12 14.51
C ALA A 177 23.38 11.84 13.90
N PRO A 178 24.06 11.23 12.91
CA PRO A 178 23.51 10.11 12.12
C PRO A 178 23.32 8.82 12.91
N ASP A 179 24.07 8.65 14.00
CA ASP A 179 23.95 7.48 14.88
C ASP A 179 22.85 7.66 15.94
N HIS A 180 22.23 8.85 16.00
CA HIS A 180 21.24 9.14 17.02
C HIS A 180 19.88 8.47 16.73
N ILE A 181 19.42 7.61 17.63
CA ILE A 181 18.18 6.84 17.41
C ILE A 181 16.89 7.65 17.50
N GLY A 182 16.81 8.56 18.48
CA GLY A 182 15.74 9.54 18.57
C GLY A 182 15.54 10.33 17.28
N PHE A 183 16.59 10.92 16.70
CA PHE A 183 16.48 11.73 15.48
C PHE A 183 16.11 10.93 14.23
N LEU A 184 16.58 9.69 14.08
CA LEU A 184 16.08 8.82 13.00
C LEU A 184 14.60 8.57 13.17
N ASN A 185 14.16 8.30 14.40
CA ASN A 185 12.77 8.07 14.70
C ASN A 185 11.94 9.30 14.32
N THR A 186 12.33 10.49 14.76
CA THR A 186 11.63 11.73 14.43
C THR A 186 11.54 11.96 12.93
N TYR A 187 12.63 11.76 12.19
CA TYR A 187 12.60 11.87 10.73
C TYR A 187 11.72 10.80 10.08
N THR A 188 11.77 9.57 10.59
CA THR A 188 10.92 8.46 10.15
C THR A 188 9.45 8.78 10.33
N GLU A 189 9.05 9.34 11.48
CA GLU A 189 7.68 9.74 11.76
C GLU A 189 7.17 10.76 10.73
N GLN A 190 7.99 11.73 10.32
CA GLN A 190 7.60 12.69 9.27
C GLN A 190 7.31 12.01 7.93
N ILE A 191 8.14 11.02 7.56
CA ILE A 191 7.95 10.27 6.31
C ILE A 191 6.73 9.35 6.42
N LEU A 192 6.56 8.64 7.54
CA LEU A 192 5.45 7.72 7.75
C LEU A 192 4.11 8.43 7.75
N ASP A 193 3.98 9.56 8.41
CA ASP A 193 2.71 10.31 8.45
C ASP A 193 2.26 10.71 7.04
N ARG A 194 3.20 11.20 6.22
CA ARG A 194 2.94 11.52 4.80
C ARG A 194 2.55 10.29 3.99
N VAL A 195 3.33 9.21 4.09
CA VAL A 195 3.12 7.99 3.30
C VAL A 195 1.83 7.27 3.69
N GLU A 196 1.58 7.10 4.98
CA GLU A 196 0.36 6.48 5.49
C GLU A 196 -0.87 7.30 5.07
N HIS A 197 -0.81 8.63 5.19
CA HIS A 197 -1.89 9.50 4.72
C HIS A 197 -2.15 9.30 3.22
N GLU A 198 -1.12 9.24 2.38
CA GLU A 198 -1.27 9.00 0.95
C GLU A 198 -1.87 7.62 0.66
N LEU A 199 -1.36 6.56 1.29
CA LEU A 199 -1.86 5.19 1.10
C LEU A 199 -3.35 5.09 1.44
N ILE A 200 -3.74 5.64 2.59
CA ILE A 200 -5.11 5.59 3.10
C ILE A 200 -6.03 6.44 2.21
N SER A 201 -5.65 7.68 1.91
CA SER A 201 -6.50 8.62 1.15
C SER A 201 -6.65 8.24 -0.32
N SER A 202 -5.59 7.73 -0.94
CA SER A 202 -5.61 7.34 -2.36
C SER A 202 -6.15 5.93 -2.60
N GLY A 203 -6.24 5.11 -1.55
CA GLY A 203 -6.59 3.70 -1.70
C GLY A 203 -5.47 2.85 -2.31
N ARG A 204 -4.25 3.38 -2.42
CA ARG A 204 -3.09 2.64 -2.96
C ARG A 204 -2.68 1.53 -1.98
N GLN A 205 -2.21 0.43 -2.55
CA GLN A 205 -1.70 -0.71 -1.76
C GLN A 205 -0.22 -0.57 -1.39
N MET A 206 0.51 0.27 -2.11
CA MET A 206 1.95 0.45 -2.00
C MET A 206 2.30 1.93 -2.17
N PRO A 207 3.35 2.40 -1.48
CA PRO A 207 3.88 3.74 -1.68
C PRO A 207 4.36 3.90 -3.12
N ASP A 208 4.53 5.14 -3.55
CA ASP A 208 5.23 5.40 -4.81
C ASP A 208 6.72 4.97 -4.72
N GLU A 209 7.42 5.00 -5.84
CA GLU A 209 8.80 4.50 -5.89
C GLU A 209 9.76 5.34 -5.02
N ASP A 210 9.55 6.65 -4.97
CA ASP A 210 10.42 7.57 -4.21
C ASP A 210 10.24 7.39 -2.69
N ASP A 211 8.99 7.24 -2.24
CA ASP A 211 8.65 6.96 -0.84
C ASP A 211 9.05 5.55 -0.43
N ARG A 212 8.82 4.57 -1.31
CA ARG A 212 9.29 3.21 -1.09
C ARG A 212 10.80 3.18 -0.87
N GLN A 213 11.56 3.84 -1.73
CA GLN A 213 13.01 3.89 -1.60
C GLN A 213 13.43 4.61 -0.31
N SER A 214 12.70 5.65 0.09
CA SER A 214 12.94 6.37 1.34
C SER A 214 12.69 5.49 2.56
N LEU A 215 11.58 4.74 2.57
CA LEU A 215 11.26 3.76 3.61
C LEU A 215 12.27 2.61 3.68
N GLU A 216 12.72 2.08 2.54
CA GLU A 216 13.76 1.04 2.49
C GLU A 216 15.09 1.54 3.08
N ARG A 217 15.50 2.80 2.80
CA ARG A 217 16.69 3.40 3.44
C ARG A 217 16.52 3.56 4.95
N LEU A 218 15.37 4.04 5.41
CA LEU A 218 15.10 4.18 6.84
C LEU A 218 15.14 2.82 7.53
N LEU A 219 14.59 1.79 6.89
CA LEU A 219 14.66 0.42 7.40
C LEU A 219 16.11 -0.05 7.55
N ASP A 220 16.94 0.14 6.53
CA ASP A 220 18.36 -0.20 6.57
C ASP A 220 19.10 0.56 7.70
N ASP A 221 18.73 1.82 7.95
CA ASP A 221 19.33 2.63 9.01
C ASP A 221 18.93 2.19 10.41
N PHE A 222 17.68 1.74 10.61
CA PHE A 222 17.26 1.07 11.84
C PHE A 222 17.98 -0.27 12.04
N GLU A 223 18.14 -1.08 10.98
CA GLU A 223 18.78 -2.40 11.06
C GLU A 223 20.27 -2.33 11.43
N LYS A 224 20.96 -1.22 11.12
CA LYS A 224 22.36 -0.98 11.51
C LYS A 224 22.55 -0.74 13.01
N ARG A 225 21.48 -0.48 13.75
CA ARG A 225 21.55 -0.05 15.15
C ARG A 225 21.29 -1.20 16.12
N PRO A 226 21.98 -1.23 17.27
CA PRO A 226 21.77 -2.27 18.27
C PRO A 226 20.34 -2.15 18.79
N ARG A 227 19.59 -3.26 18.76
CA ARG A 227 18.20 -3.33 19.26
C ARG A 227 18.10 -3.45 20.78
N ASP A 228 19.21 -3.77 21.44
CA ASP A 228 19.26 -3.88 22.89
C ASP A 228 19.02 -2.51 23.52
N GLY A 229 17.95 -2.40 24.31
CA GLY A 229 17.57 -1.14 24.96
C GLY A 229 16.75 -0.18 24.09
N TRP A 230 16.21 -0.62 22.95
CA TRP A 230 15.27 0.20 22.19
C TRP A 230 14.06 0.61 23.03
N HIS A 231 13.71 1.89 22.93
CA HIS A 231 12.44 2.38 23.42
C HIS A 231 11.28 1.76 22.59
N PRO A 232 10.12 1.45 23.20
CA PRO A 232 8.97 0.89 22.49
C PRO A 232 8.59 1.64 21.21
N ILE A 233 8.65 2.97 21.24
CA ILE A 233 8.36 3.82 20.07
C ILE A 233 9.22 3.47 18.84
N PHE A 234 10.47 3.04 19.02
CA PHE A 234 11.34 2.67 17.88
C PHE A 234 10.86 1.38 17.22
N HIS A 235 10.32 0.43 17.99
CA HIS A 235 9.65 -0.75 17.45
C HIS A 235 8.35 -0.38 16.71
N VAL A 236 7.62 0.63 17.19
CA VAL A 236 6.42 1.15 16.51
C VAL A 236 6.78 1.71 15.14
N SER A 237 7.73 2.65 15.07
CA SER A 237 8.13 3.27 13.80
C SER A 237 8.73 2.26 12.84
N TYR A 238 9.55 1.33 13.33
CA TYR A 238 10.07 0.22 12.52
C TYR A 238 8.94 -0.68 11.98
N GLY A 239 7.96 -1.04 12.83
CA GLY A 239 6.78 -1.80 12.43
C GLY A 239 5.91 -1.07 11.40
N ARG A 240 5.75 0.26 11.54
CA ARG A 240 5.02 1.09 10.56
C ARG A 240 5.72 1.15 9.21
N ILE A 241 7.06 1.24 9.17
CA ILE A 241 7.84 1.13 7.93
C ILE A 241 7.55 -0.21 7.25
N LEU A 242 7.66 -1.32 8.00
CA LEU A 242 7.36 -2.66 7.49
C LEU A 242 5.94 -2.78 6.94
N ALA A 243 4.96 -2.19 7.63
CA ALA A 243 3.56 -2.19 7.20
C ALA A 243 3.37 -1.43 5.88
N CYS A 244 3.97 -0.25 5.72
CA CYS A 244 3.94 0.52 4.48
C CYS A 244 4.61 -0.22 3.31
N LEU A 245 5.66 -1.00 3.59
CA LEU A 245 6.32 -1.87 2.62
C LEU A 245 5.57 -3.20 2.37
N GLY A 246 4.41 -3.38 3.01
CA GLY A 246 3.55 -4.57 2.87
C GLY A 246 4.07 -5.83 3.56
N ARG A 247 5.04 -5.71 4.48
CA ARG A 247 5.59 -6.78 5.33
C ARG A 247 4.79 -6.90 6.64
N TYR A 248 3.47 -7.07 6.52
CA TYR A 248 2.54 -6.97 7.67
C TYR A 248 2.79 -8.00 8.78
N GLY A 249 3.27 -9.19 8.45
CA GLY A 249 3.58 -10.22 9.45
C GLY A 249 4.72 -9.79 10.38
N GLU A 250 5.76 -9.18 9.82
CA GLU A 250 6.89 -8.66 10.58
C GLU A 250 6.48 -7.41 11.37
N ALA A 251 5.71 -6.51 10.75
CA ALA A 251 5.15 -5.33 11.42
C ALA A 251 4.36 -5.69 12.69
N GLN A 252 3.49 -6.72 12.62
CA GLN A 252 2.73 -7.18 13.79
C GLN A 252 3.62 -7.73 14.90
N SER A 253 4.73 -8.38 14.57
CA SER A 253 5.71 -8.85 15.55
C SER A 253 6.35 -7.68 16.30
N GLU A 254 6.69 -6.61 15.58
CA GLU A 254 7.32 -5.41 16.15
C GLU A 254 6.34 -4.64 17.05
N PHE A 255 5.06 -4.51 16.64
CA PHE A 255 4.03 -3.93 17.52
C PHE A 255 3.81 -4.77 18.79
N SER A 256 3.84 -6.10 18.69
CA SER A 256 3.78 -6.97 19.87
C SER A 256 4.97 -6.76 20.80
N GLN A 257 6.19 -6.64 20.25
CA GLN A 257 7.38 -6.35 21.04
C GLN A 257 7.29 -4.96 21.72
N ALA A 258 6.77 -3.94 21.03
CA ALA A 258 6.53 -2.63 21.61
C ALA A 258 5.59 -2.69 22.82
N VAL A 259 4.47 -3.43 22.70
CA VAL A 259 3.52 -3.65 23.82
C VAL A 259 4.19 -4.36 25.00
N ASP A 260 4.96 -5.41 24.74
CA ASP A 260 5.62 -6.18 25.80
C ASP A 260 6.64 -5.32 26.56
N LEU A 261 7.43 -4.51 25.83
CA LEU A 261 8.39 -3.59 26.42
C LEU A 261 7.72 -2.46 27.21
N GLU A 262 6.66 -1.86 26.69
CA GLU A 262 5.95 -0.77 27.38
C GLU A 262 5.24 -1.28 28.66
N ASN A 263 4.65 -2.47 28.60
CA ASN A 263 4.13 -3.14 29.80
C ASN A 263 5.24 -3.42 30.83
N ALA A 264 6.41 -3.89 30.39
CA ALA A 264 7.53 -4.16 31.29
C ALA A 264 8.03 -2.88 31.97
N ARG A 265 8.15 -1.78 31.22
CA ARG A 265 8.52 -0.45 31.75
C ARG A 265 7.51 0.05 32.78
N TYR A 266 6.22 -0.02 32.45
CA TYR A 266 5.15 0.38 33.35
C TYR A 266 5.14 -0.43 34.65
N ASN A 267 5.30 -1.75 34.55
CA ASN A 267 5.34 -2.62 35.73
C ASN A 267 6.57 -2.35 36.60
N ALA A 268 7.75 -2.17 36.01
CA ALA A 268 8.97 -1.83 36.74
C ALA A 268 8.82 -0.49 37.48
N TRP A 269 8.19 0.50 36.86
CA TRP A 269 7.86 1.75 37.54
C TRP A 269 6.84 1.58 38.65
N SER A 270 5.75 0.84 38.41
CA SER A 270 4.68 0.60 39.39
C SER A 270 5.20 -0.10 40.66
N GLU A 271 6.22 -0.94 40.52
CA GLU A 271 6.89 -1.63 41.63
C GLU A 271 7.93 -0.75 42.37
N SER A 272 8.33 0.39 41.80
CA SER A 272 9.28 1.31 42.42
C SER A 272 8.67 2.08 43.59
N SER A 273 9.48 2.39 44.60
CA SER A 273 9.03 3.12 45.81
C SER A 273 8.53 4.55 45.52
N ASP A 274 8.88 5.10 44.36
CA ASP A 274 8.54 6.46 43.93
C ASP A 274 7.19 6.54 43.20
N ALA A 275 6.55 5.39 42.94
CA ALA A 275 5.27 5.32 42.24
C ALA A 275 4.16 6.12 42.95
N ALA A 276 4.19 6.21 44.28
CA ALA A 276 3.14 6.87 45.07
C ALA A 276 3.01 8.38 44.81
N GLN A 277 4.06 9.05 44.33
CA GLN A 277 4.12 10.51 44.21
C GLN A 277 3.95 11.03 42.76
N THR A 278 4.24 10.19 41.76
CA THR A 278 4.23 10.55 40.32
C THR A 278 3.14 9.85 39.50
N THR A 279 2.16 9.21 40.16
CA THR A 279 1.13 8.35 39.54
C THR A 279 0.43 8.96 38.32
N THR A 280 0.15 10.27 38.33
CA THR A 280 -0.64 10.91 37.27
C THR A 280 0.11 11.07 35.95
N ILE A 281 1.40 11.45 36.00
CA ILE A 281 2.16 11.75 34.77
C ILE A 281 2.55 10.45 34.08
N LYS A 282 3.19 9.50 34.78
CA LYS A 282 3.62 8.24 34.18
C LYS A 282 2.45 7.34 33.77
N GLY A 283 1.34 7.36 34.52
CA GLY A 283 0.10 6.70 34.10
C GLY A 283 -0.48 7.30 32.82
N SER A 284 -0.44 8.63 32.67
CA SER A 284 -0.86 9.30 31.43
C SER A 284 0.08 8.98 30.27
N THR A 285 1.40 9.01 30.48
CA THR A 285 2.39 8.69 29.45
C THR A 285 2.20 7.27 28.93
N TYR A 286 2.08 6.28 29.83
CA TYR A 286 1.83 4.89 29.45
C TYR A 286 0.56 4.73 28.58
N VAL A 287 -0.54 5.40 28.96
CA VAL A 287 -1.78 5.35 28.17
C VAL A 287 -1.60 5.98 26.79
N THR A 288 -0.89 7.11 26.70
CA THR A 288 -0.57 7.75 25.42
C THR A 288 0.27 6.83 24.53
N GLU A 289 1.38 6.30 25.03
CA GLU A 289 2.29 5.43 24.28
C GLU A 289 1.57 4.13 23.83
N MET A 290 0.74 3.55 24.69
CA MET A 290 -0.09 2.39 24.33
C MET A 290 -1.12 2.71 23.25
N ASN A 291 -1.74 3.89 23.28
CA ASN A 291 -2.65 4.32 22.23
C ASN A 291 -1.92 4.47 20.89
N GLU A 292 -0.72 5.05 20.88
CA GLU A 292 0.11 5.16 19.68
C GLU A 292 0.46 3.78 19.10
N ILE A 293 0.83 2.81 19.93
CA ILE A 293 1.09 1.43 19.50
C ILE A 293 -0.18 0.81 18.88
N PHE A 294 -1.35 0.99 19.51
CA PHE A 294 -2.60 0.43 19.01
C PHE A 294 -3.08 1.10 17.73
N ASP A 295 -2.90 2.42 17.60
CA ASP A 295 -3.24 3.16 16.40
C ASP A 295 -2.36 2.73 15.22
N ALA A 296 -1.05 2.60 15.44
CA ALA A 296 -0.13 2.05 14.43
C ALA A 296 -0.53 0.63 14.00
N ARG A 297 -0.91 -0.23 14.96
CA ARG A 297 -1.39 -1.58 14.67
C ARG A 297 -2.70 -1.58 13.89
N ASN A 298 -3.63 -0.68 14.21
CA ASN A 298 -4.88 -0.51 13.50
C ASN A 298 -4.65 -0.04 12.07
N THR A 299 -3.75 0.92 11.85
CA THR A 299 -3.33 1.36 10.52
C THR A 299 -2.72 0.20 9.73
N CYS A 300 -1.83 -0.60 10.33
CA CYS A 300 -1.29 -1.80 9.69
C CYS A 300 -2.38 -2.80 9.29
N ASN A 301 -3.37 -3.05 10.16
CA ASN A 301 -4.49 -3.94 9.86
C ASN A 301 -5.34 -3.40 8.70
N MET A 302 -5.59 -2.09 8.67
CA MET A 302 -6.31 -1.43 7.58
C MET A 302 -5.56 -1.59 6.25
N LEU A 303 -4.26 -1.31 6.21
CA LEU A 303 -3.43 -1.47 5.01
C LEU A 303 -3.41 -2.93 4.52
N SER A 304 -3.26 -3.89 5.43
CA SER A 304 -3.33 -5.33 5.12
C SER A 304 -4.68 -5.73 4.52
N ASN A 305 -5.78 -5.27 5.13
CA ASN A 305 -7.13 -5.55 4.65
C ASN A 305 -7.40 -4.91 3.28
N MET A 306 -6.92 -3.68 3.04
CA MET A 306 -7.03 -3.02 1.74
C MET A 306 -6.33 -3.83 0.65
N ARG A 307 -5.12 -4.32 0.92
CA ARG A 307 -4.37 -5.17 -0.01
C ARG A 307 -5.08 -6.49 -0.30
N SER A 308 -5.59 -7.16 0.74
CA SER A 308 -6.36 -8.40 0.58
C SER A 308 -7.64 -8.16 -0.23
N LEU A 309 -8.33 -7.05 0.01
CA LEU A 309 -9.57 -6.73 -0.70
C LEU A 309 -9.31 -6.44 -2.18
N SER A 310 -8.26 -5.69 -2.49
CA SER A 310 -7.91 -5.41 -3.89
C SER A 310 -7.53 -6.68 -4.66
N ALA A 311 -6.80 -7.61 -4.06
CA ALA A 311 -6.50 -8.91 -4.69
C ALA A 311 -7.79 -9.67 -5.05
N VAL A 312 -8.77 -9.67 -4.14
CA VAL A 312 -10.09 -10.28 -4.39
C VAL A 312 -10.87 -9.55 -5.49
N ILE A 313 -10.76 -8.23 -5.57
CA ILE A 313 -11.40 -7.43 -6.63
C ILE A 313 -10.77 -7.74 -7.99
N ASP A 314 -9.45 -7.83 -8.06
CA ASP A 314 -8.74 -8.13 -9.30
C ASP A 314 -9.08 -9.54 -9.80
N ASP A 315 -9.08 -10.54 -8.91
CA ASP A 315 -9.53 -11.90 -9.23
C ASP A 315 -10.98 -11.93 -9.71
N ALA A 316 -11.87 -11.15 -9.06
CA ALA A 316 -13.27 -11.05 -9.46
C ALA A 316 -13.43 -10.37 -10.83
N GLN A 317 -12.65 -9.34 -11.13
CA GLN A 317 -12.66 -8.66 -12.43
C GLN A 317 -12.15 -9.58 -13.53
N ASP A 318 -11.08 -10.34 -13.29
CA ASP A 318 -10.56 -11.29 -14.28
C ASP A 318 -11.51 -12.46 -14.51
N ALA A 319 -12.16 -12.97 -13.45
CA ALA A 319 -13.23 -13.95 -13.58
C ALA A 319 -14.42 -13.40 -14.38
N GLN A 320 -14.81 -12.13 -14.17
CA GLN A 320 -15.86 -11.47 -14.96
C GLN A 320 -15.45 -11.30 -16.42
N ARG A 321 -14.21 -10.90 -16.72
CA ARG A 321 -13.69 -10.78 -18.08
C ARG A 321 -13.66 -12.14 -18.79
N ALA A 322 -13.27 -13.20 -18.09
CA ALA A 322 -13.30 -14.56 -18.62
C ALA A 322 -14.73 -15.01 -18.96
N ARG A 323 -15.69 -14.76 -18.07
CA ARG A 323 -17.12 -15.04 -18.30
C ARG A 323 -17.69 -14.23 -19.45
N ALA A 324 -17.29 -12.97 -19.59
CA ALA A 324 -17.73 -12.11 -20.69
C ALA A 324 -17.27 -12.68 -22.04
N ARG A 325 -16.02 -13.15 -22.14
CA ARG A 325 -15.50 -13.84 -23.34
C ARG A 325 -16.25 -15.14 -23.63
N GLU A 326 -16.50 -15.97 -22.62
CA GLU A 326 -17.26 -17.22 -22.80
C GLU A 326 -18.71 -16.94 -23.26
N LEU A 327 -19.32 -15.87 -22.76
CA LEU A 327 -20.66 -15.46 -23.18
C LEU A 327 -20.66 -15.00 -24.64
N ASP A 328 -19.66 -14.22 -25.04
CA ASP A 328 -19.47 -13.76 -26.42
C ASP A 328 -19.32 -14.95 -27.38
N ASP A 329 -18.47 -15.92 -27.04
CA ASP A 329 -18.29 -17.17 -27.81
C ASP A 329 -19.61 -17.96 -27.94
N LYS A 330 -20.40 -18.04 -26.86
CA LYS A 330 -21.73 -18.69 -26.90
C LYS A 330 -22.74 -17.90 -27.71
N MET A 331 -22.67 -16.57 -27.71
CA MET A 331 -23.52 -15.73 -28.53
C MET A 331 -23.20 -15.90 -30.02
N ASP A 332 -21.93 -15.99 -30.38
CA ASP A 332 -21.49 -16.28 -31.74
C ASP A 332 -21.94 -17.68 -32.22
N GLU A 333 -21.82 -18.69 -31.35
CA GLU A 333 -22.32 -20.04 -31.63
C GLU A 333 -23.85 -20.06 -31.80
N LEU A 334 -24.59 -19.35 -30.95
CA LEU A 334 -26.05 -19.19 -31.09
C LEU A 334 -26.41 -18.46 -32.38
N GLY A 335 -25.68 -17.39 -32.73
CA GLY A 335 -25.87 -16.66 -33.98
C GLY A 335 -25.71 -17.58 -35.20
N ARG A 336 -24.64 -18.39 -35.22
CA ARG A 336 -24.42 -19.41 -36.26
C ARG A 336 -25.54 -20.45 -36.32
N ARG A 337 -26.06 -20.90 -35.17
CA ARG A 337 -27.19 -21.84 -35.13
C ARG A 337 -28.46 -21.23 -35.69
N PHE A 338 -28.78 -19.98 -35.32
CA PHE A 338 -29.94 -19.28 -35.85
C PHE A 338 -29.84 -19.05 -37.35
N ASP A 339 -28.67 -18.69 -37.86
CA ASP A 339 -28.46 -18.53 -39.30
C ASP A 339 -28.64 -19.86 -40.05
N ASN A 340 -28.11 -20.96 -39.50
CA ASN A 340 -28.32 -22.30 -40.07
C ASN A 340 -29.80 -22.72 -40.04
N GLU A 341 -30.50 -22.51 -38.92
CA GLU A 341 -31.94 -22.80 -38.82
C GLU A 341 -32.77 -21.95 -39.78
N ARG A 342 -32.39 -20.68 -39.98
CA ARG A 342 -33.06 -19.79 -40.94
C ARG A 342 -32.86 -20.26 -42.38
N ILE A 343 -31.67 -20.73 -42.73
CA ILE A 343 -31.39 -21.34 -44.04
C ILE A 343 -32.25 -22.59 -44.22
N ASP A 344 -32.27 -23.50 -43.24
CA ASP A 344 -33.10 -24.72 -43.25
C ASP A 344 -34.59 -24.36 -43.44
N MET A 345 -35.09 -23.32 -42.77
CA MET A 345 -36.47 -22.85 -42.90
C MET A 345 -36.76 -22.27 -44.28
N LEU A 346 -35.87 -21.43 -44.82
CA LEU A 346 -36.03 -20.83 -46.15
C LEU A 346 -36.03 -21.89 -47.24
N GLU A 347 -35.20 -22.91 -47.09
CA GLU A 347 -35.15 -24.03 -48.02
C GLU A 347 -36.43 -24.87 -47.99
N PHE A 348 -36.97 -25.13 -46.79
CA PHE A 348 -38.24 -25.82 -46.64
C PHE A 348 -39.42 -25.04 -47.23
N ILE A 349 -39.44 -23.71 -47.05
CA ILE A 349 -40.44 -22.83 -47.68
C ILE A 349 -40.31 -22.86 -49.20
N GLY A 350 -39.09 -22.73 -49.74
CA GLY A 350 -38.84 -22.81 -51.17
C GLY A 350 -39.26 -24.15 -51.77
N PHE A 351 -39.00 -25.24 -51.04
CA PHE A 351 -39.43 -26.58 -51.39
C PHE A 351 -40.95 -26.72 -51.45
N PHE A 352 -41.67 -26.25 -50.42
CA PHE A 352 -43.14 -26.29 -50.42
C PHE A 352 -43.77 -25.43 -51.50
N ALA A 353 -43.24 -24.23 -51.73
CA ALA A 353 -43.67 -23.37 -52.83
C ALA A 353 -43.51 -24.10 -54.18
N GLY A 354 -42.41 -24.84 -54.36
CA GLY A 354 -42.17 -25.72 -55.50
C GLY A 354 -43.25 -26.80 -55.67
N ILE A 355 -43.59 -27.54 -54.60
CA ILE A 355 -44.68 -28.55 -54.63
C ILE A 355 -46.00 -27.91 -55.04
N ILE A 356 -46.38 -26.80 -54.40
CA ILE A 356 -47.68 -26.16 -54.66
C ILE A 356 -47.75 -25.68 -56.11
N SER A 357 -46.71 -25.01 -56.61
CA SER A 357 -46.63 -24.56 -58.00
C SER A 357 -46.77 -25.72 -58.98
N PHE A 358 -46.14 -26.85 -58.66
CA PHE A 358 -46.19 -28.05 -59.48
C PHE A 358 -47.58 -28.72 -59.48
N VAL A 359 -48.24 -28.83 -58.33
CA VAL A 359 -49.62 -29.37 -58.23
C VAL A 359 -50.59 -28.52 -59.05
N ILE A 360 -50.49 -27.18 -58.97
CA ILE A 360 -51.34 -26.27 -59.75
C ILE A 360 -51.09 -26.46 -61.26
N ALA A 361 -49.83 -26.51 -61.68
CA ALA A 361 -49.47 -26.74 -63.08
C ALA A 361 -50.01 -28.08 -63.60
N SER A 362 -49.94 -29.14 -62.79
CA SER A 362 -50.48 -30.45 -63.14
C SER A 362 -51.99 -30.46 -63.30
N ILE A 363 -52.74 -29.70 -62.49
CA ILE A 363 -54.19 -29.59 -62.61
C ILE A 363 -54.55 -28.90 -63.93
N GLN A 364 -53.83 -27.81 -64.26
CA GLN A 364 -54.05 -27.04 -65.49
C GLN A 364 -53.73 -27.84 -66.75
N LEU A 365 -52.63 -28.61 -66.75
CA LEU A 365 -52.26 -29.49 -67.89
C LEU A 365 -53.26 -30.62 -68.14
N GLY A 366 -54.07 -30.98 -67.14
CA GLY A 366 -55.07 -32.04 -67.27
C GLY A 366 -56.34 -31.61 -67.98
N ASP A 367 -56.56 -30.32 -68.22
CA ASP A 367 -57.80 -29.82 -68.80
C ASP A 367 -57.88 -30.17 -70.30
N GLY A 368 -59.01 -30.72 -70.74
CA GLY A 368 -59.20 -31.20 -72.12
C GLY A 368 -58.69 -32.62 -72.45
N LEU A 369 -58.00 -33.32 -71.54
CA LEU A 369 -57.55 -34.71 -71.75
C LEU A 369 -58.58 -35.74 -71.27
N SER A 370 -58.64 -36.91 -71.93
CA SER A 370 -59.48 -38.04 -71.50
C SER A 370 -59.03 -38.56 -70.12
N PHE A 371 -59.97 -39.06 -69.31
CA PHE A 371 -59.71 -39.51 -67.93
C PHE A 371 -58.50 -40.46 -67.79
N PRO A 372 -58.31 -41.50 -68.63
CA PRO A 372 -57.16 -42.40 -68.51
C PRO A 372 -55.83 -41.68 -68.76
N THR A 373 -55.79 -40.80 -69.76
CA THR A 373 -54.61 -39.99 -70.09
C THR A 373 -54.27 -39.03 -68.94
N ARG A 374 -55.30 -38.44 -68.34
CA ARG A 374 -55.17 -37.52 -67.21
C ARG A 374 -54.60 -38.22 -65.97
N ALA A 375 -55.11 -39.42 -65.66
CA ALA A 375 -54.62 -40.23 -64.54
C ALA A 375 -53.16 -40.67 -64.72
N LEU A 376 -52.76 -41.03 -65.95
CA LEU A 376 -51.38 -41.39 -66.26
C LEU A 376 -50.43 -40.19 -66.19
N MET A 377 -50.86 -39.01 -66.64
CA MET A 377 -50.07 -37.78 -66.45
C MET A 377 -49.87 -37.49 -64.96
N VAL A 378 -50.92 -37.61 -64.14
CA VAL A 378 -50.81 -37.43 -62.68
C VAL A 378 -49.83 -38.43 -62.07
N LEU A 379 -49.82 -39.69 -62.52
CA LEU A 379 -48.86 -40.70 -62.03
C LEU A 379 -47.41 -40.40 -62.44
N ILE A 380 -47.17 -39.98 -63.68
CA ILE A 380 -45.84 -39.57 -64.15
C ILE A 380 -45.35 -38.36 -63.35
N VAL A 381 -46.22 -37.37 -63.18
CA VAL A 381 -45.99 -36.16 -62.40
C VAL A 381 -45.68 -36.51 -60.94
N MET A 382 -46.49 -37.37 -60.29
CA MET A 382 -46.25 -37.84 -58.92
C MET A 382 -44.92 -38.59 -58.80
N GLY A 383 -44.61 -39.49 -59.74
CA GLY A 383 -43.34 -40.21 -59.77
C GLY A 383 -42.15 -39.26 -59.93
N SER A 384 -42.25 -38.25 -60.80
CA SER A 384 -41.21 -37.23 -60.98
C SER A 384 -41.01 -36.38 -59.74
N LEU A 385 -42.08 -36.11 -58.98
CA LEU A 385 -42.01 -35.39 -57.71
C LEU A 385 -41.34 -36.23 -56.62
N LEU A 386 -41.59 -37.54 -56.57
CA LEU A 386 -40.88 -38.44 -55.66
C LEU A 386 -39.37 -38.49 -55.96
N VAL A 387 -39.00 -38.54 -57.25
CA VAL A 387 -37.59 -38.51 -57.67
C VAL A 387 -36.95 -37.17 -57.33
N ALA A 388 -37.61 -36.05 -57.67
CA ALA A 388 -37.13 -34.71 -57.34
C ALA A 388 -37.00 -34.53 -55.82
N PHE A 389 -37.97 -35.03 -55.04
CA PHE A 389 -37.93 -34.97 -53.58
C PHE A 389 -36.77 -35.77 -53.00
N GLY A 390 -36.58 -37.01 -53.47
CA GLY A 390 -35.48 -37.85 -53.03
C GLY A 390 -34.12 -37.27 -53.40
N ALA A 391 -33.98 -36.71 -54.61
CA ALA A 391 -32.75 -36.05 -55.06
C ALA A 391 -32.46 -34.75 -54.28
N PHE A 392 -33.48 -33.94 -54.05
CA PHE A 392 -33.34 -32.68 -53.30
C PHE A 392 -33.02 -32.96 -51.83
N SER A 393 -33.71 -33.92 -51.20
CA SER A 393 -33.43 -34.37 -49.84
C SER A 393 -32.03 -34.97 -49.68
N MET A 394 -31.47 -35.57 -50.74
CA MET A 394 -30.09 -36.02 -50.78
C MET A 394 -29.08 -34.86 -50.92
N LEU A 395 -29.42 -33.80 -51.67
CA LEU A 395 -28.60 -32.59 -51.86
C LEU A 395 -28.49 -31.75 -50.58
N LEU A 396 -29.62 -31.28 -50.05
CA LEU A 396 -30.06 -31.84 -48.78
C LEU A 396 -29.05 -32.06 -47.66
N GLU A 397 -29.02 -33.34 -47.34
CA GLU A 397 -28.15 -34.00 -46.39
C GLU A 397 -26.66 -33.93 -46.77
N SER A 398 -26.33 -33.66 -48.05
CA SER A 398 -24.95 -33.50 -48.52
C SER A 398 -24.33 -32.15 -48.19
N GLY A 399 -25.14 -31.09 -48.02
CA GLY A 399 -24.65 -29.74 -47.70
C GLY A 399 -24.40 -29.50 -46.20
N ARG A 400 -24.85 -30.42 -45.34
CA ARG A 400 -24.68 -30.33 -43.89
C ARG A 400 -23.28 -30.85 -43.53
N ASP A 401 -22.31 -29.94 -43.44
CA ASP A 401 -20.94 -30.26 -43.03
C ASP A 401 -20.95 -31.02 -41.69
N VAL A 402 -20.46 -32.25 -41.72
CA VAL A 402 -20.37 -33.09 -40.53
C VAL A 402 -19.24 -32.56 -39.68
N ASP A 403 -19.58 -31.92 -38.56
CA ASP A 403 -18.60 -31.47 -37.57
C ASP A 403 -17.67 -32.65 -37.19
N PRO A 404 -16.36 -32.58 -37.53
CA PRO A 404 -15.43 -33.68 -37.37
C PRO A 404 -15.21 -34.09 -35.91
N LYS A 405 -15.65 -33.28 -34.93
CA LYS A 405 -15.44 -33.55 -33.51
C LYS A 405 -16.51 -34.41 -32.83
N ASN A 406 -17.63 -34.73 -33.49
CA ASN A 406 -18.69 -35.54 -32.89
C ASN A 406 -19.22 -36.62 -33.85
N PRO A 407 -18.48 -37.73 -34.06
CA PRO A 407 -18.92 -38.82 -34.91
C PRO A 407 -19.96 -39.67 -34.17
N LYS A 408 -21.19 -39.17 -34.02
CA LYS A 408 -22.33 -40.03 -33.66
C LYS A 408 -22.76 -40.83 -34.90
N GLN A 409 -21.90 -41.79 -35.23
CA GLN A 409 -22.09 -42.89 -36.16
C GLN A 409 -23.27 -43.76 -35.68
N GLY A 410 -24.40 -43.70 -36.37
CA GLY A 410 -25.50 -44.64 -36.11
C GLY A 410 -26.83 -44.25 -36.74
N ARG A 411 -27.10 -42.94 -36.92
CA ARG A 411 -28.40 -42.48 -37.45
C ARG A 411 -28.40 -42.12 -38.94
N MET A 412 -27.25 -41.73 -39.52
CA MET A 412 -27.16 -41.36 -40.94
C MET A 412 -27.34 -42.53 -41.92
N PHE A 413 -27.06 -43.78 -41.51
CA PHE A 413 -27.13 -44.91 -42.44
C PHE A 413 -28.58 -45.29 -42.81
N GLY A 414 -29.54 -45.06 -41.90
CA GLY A 414 -30.95 -45.35 -42.15
C GLY A 414 -31.62 -44.37 -43.12
N VAL A 415 -31.28 -43.09 -43.02
CA VAL A 415 -31.92 -42.02 -43.82
C VAL A 415 -31.52 -42.12 -45.30
N ARG A 416 -30.24 -42.33 -45.59
CA ARG A 416 -29.76 -42.52 -46.97
C ARG A 416 -30.39 -43.72 -47.66
N THR A 417 -30.58 -44.82 -46.93
CA THR A 417 -31.21 -46.03 -47.48
C THR A 417 -32.68 -45.80 -47.80
N GLY A 418 -33.40 -45.06 -46.95
CA GLY A 418 -34.79 -44.66 -47.21
C GLY A 418 -34.93 -43.73 -48.41
N LEU A 419 -34.03 -42.74 -48.55
CA LEU A 419 -34.06 -41.79 -49.67
C LEU A 419 -33.83 -42.47 -51.03
N ILE A 420 -32.86 -43.37 -51.10
CA ILE A 420 -32.60 -44.17 -52.31
C ILE A 420 -33.84 -44.99 -52.67
N ALA A 421 -34.50 -45.59 -51.68
CA ALA A 421 -35.73 -46.34 -51.91
C ALA A 421 -36.85 -45.45 -52.48
N VAL A 422 -37.03 -44.22 -51.99
CA VAL A 422 -38.03 -43.28 -52.52
C VAL A 422 -37.75 -42.90 -53.97
N ILE A 423 -36.48 -42.64 -54.32
CA ILE A 423 -36.09 -42.35 -55.72
C ILE A 423 -36.40 -43.54 -56.62
N VAL A 424 -36.04 -44.75 -56.19
CA VAL A 424 -36.29 -45.98 -56.95
C VAL A 424 -37.79 -46.21 -57.14
N ILE A 425 -38.59 -46.04 -56.09
CA ILE A 425 -40.06 -46.14 -56.18
C ILE A 425 -40.61 -45.10 -57.17
N GLY A 426 -40.16 -43.85 -57.09
CA GLY A 426 -40.56 -42.80 -58.02
C GLY A 426 -40.26 -43.15 -59.48
N LEU A 427 -39.05 -43.64 -59.76
CA LEU A 427 -38.66 -44.11 -61.10
C LEU A 427 -39.53 -45.28 -61.58
N VAL A 428 -39.82 -46.26 -60.73
CA VAL A 428 -40.69 -47.39 -61.06
C VAL A 428 -42.10 -46.91 -61.42
N VAL A 429 -42.65 -45.95 -60.67
CA VAL A 429 -43.96 -45.34 -60.96
C VAL A 429 -43.96 -44.66 -62.33
N ILE A 430 -42.93 -43.87 -62.65
CA ILE A 430 -42.78 -43.20 -63.95
C ILE A 430 -42.76 -44.22 -65.09
N VAL A 431 -41.89 -45.23 -65.00
CA VAL A 431 -41.73 -46.25 -66.04
C VAL A 431 -43.02 -47.04 -66.24
N THR A 432 -43.69 -47.43 -65.16
CA THR A 432 -44.96 -48.18 -65.23
C THR A 432 -46.05 -47.35 -65.87
N ALA A 433 -46.17 -46.08 -65.51
CA ALA A 433 -47.15 -45.17 -66.11
C ALA A 433 -46.87 -44.92 -67.60
N MET A 434 -45.60 -44.75 -68.00
CA MET A 434 -45.23 -44.62 -69.41
C MET A 434 -45.57 -45.88 -70.22
N LEU A 435 -45.30 -47.07 -69.68
CA LEU A 435 -45.65 -48.34 -70.33
C LEU A 435 -47.17 -48.50 -70.48
N MET A 436 -47.95 -48.21 -69.44
CA MET A 436 -49.41 -48.23 -69.53
C MET A 436 -49.96 -47.23 -70.56
N TYR A 437 -49.36 -46.03 -70.64
CA TYR A 437 -49.73 -45.05 -71.65
C TYR A 437 -49.49 -45.56 -73.08
N LEU A 438 -48.37 -46.25 -73.32
CA LEU A 438 -48.06 -46.86 -74.61
C LEU A 438 -49.00 -48.01 -74.98
N VAL A 439 -49.57 -48.72 -74.00
CA VAL A 439 -50.52 -49.83 -74.24
C VAL A 439 -51.94 -49.34 -74.51
N ILE A 440 -52.34 -48.23 -73.88
CA ILE A 440 -53.69 -47.65 -74.04
C ILE A 440 -53.82 -46.85 -75.34
N ARG A 441 -52.70 -46.38 -75.87
CA ARG A 441 -52.61 -45.66 -77.14
C ARG A 441 -52.49 -46.61 -78.32
#